data_AF-A0AAE0M8B5-F1
#
_entry.id   AF-A0AAE0M8B5-F1
#
_cell.length_a   1.000
_cell.length_b   1.000
_cell.length_c   1.000
_cell.angle_alpha   90.00
_cell.angle_beta   90.00
_cell.angle_gamma   90.00
#
_symmetry.space_group_name_H-M   'P 1'
#
loop_
_entity.id
_entity.type
_entity.pdbx_description
1 polymer ?
#
loop_
_entity_poly.entity_id
_entity_poly.type
_entity_poly.pdbx_seq_one_letter_code
_entity_poly.pdbx_strand_id
1 'polypeptide(L)'
;MASCDIPCFKLFESDKTLAFLDINPLSRGHALVIPKAHGEKLTDIPDDHLTELLPIAKKLALASGAKDYNILQNNGRLAHQEVDHVHFHMIPKPNKEEGLGIGWPQQKIEMDDLKALCEEIKSKM
;
A
#
# COMPACT_ATOMS: atom_id res chain seq x y z
N MET A 1 7.49 14.67 3.31
CA MET A 1 8.74 14.74 4.11
C MET A 1 9.68 13.66 3.58
N ALA A 2 10.77 14.06 2.92
CA ALA A 2 11.80 13.16 2.40
C ALA A 2 13.20 13.65 2.83
N SER A 3 13.33 14.18 4.05
CA SER A 3 14.64 14.41 4.68
C SER A 3 14.94 13.27 5.64
N CYS A 4 16.15 12.72 5.55
CA CYS A 4 16.65 11.56 6.30
C CYS A 4 16.92 11.85 7.79
N ASP A 5 16.17 12.75 8.44
CA ASP A 5 16.43 13.19 9.82
C ASP A 5 15.76 12.30 10.88
N ILE A 6 14.85 11.39 10.46
CA ILE A 6 14.22 10.42 11.35
C ILE A 6 14.90 9.07 11.15
N PRO A 7 15.45 8.44 12.21
CA PRO A 7 16.03 7.11 12.13
C PRO A 7 15.04 6.11 11.53
N CYS A 8 15.38 5.52 10.39
CA CYS A 8 14.59 4.46 9.77
C CYS A 8 15.47 3.27 9.40
N PHE A 9 14.92 2.06 9.53
CA PHE A 9 15.61 0.84 9.11
C PHE A 9 15.37 0.60 7.62
N LYS A 10 16.21 1.24 6.81
CA LYS A 10 16.15 1.21 5.34
C LYS A 10 16.39 -0.20 4.79
N LEU A 11 15.53 -0.61 3.85
CA LEU A 11 15.59 -1.89 3.14
C LEU A 11 15.93 -1.72 1.65
N PHE A 12 15.50 -0.60 1.06
CA PHE A 12 15.73 -0.27 -0.34
C PHE A 12 15.69 1.24 -0.54
N GLU A 13 16.47 1.75 -1.49
CA GLU A 13 16.37 3.13 -1.95
C GLU A 13 16.79 3.26 -3.42
N SER A 14 16.04 4.07 -4.16
CA SER A 14 16.34 4.52 -5.52
C SER A 14 16.14 6.04 -5.62
N ASP A 15 16.22 6.61 -6.82
CA ASP A 15 15.88 8.02 -7.06
C ASP A 15 14.39 8.32 -6.83
N LYS A 16 13.51 7.31 -6.92
CA LYS A 16 12.06 7.49 -6.90
C LYS A 16 11.35 6.82 -5.73
N THR A 17 11.98 5.84 -5.09
CA THR A 17 11.36 4.98 -4.08
C THR A 17 12.24 4.85 -2.85
N LEU A 18 11.62 4.77 -1.68
CA LEU A 18 12.26 4.39 -0.43
C LEU A 18 11.45 3.26 0.21
N ALA A 19 12.12 2.25 0.75
CA ALA A 19 11.47 1.23 1.57
C ALA A 19 12.20 1.00 2.89
N PHE A 20 11.45 0.75 3.95
CA PHE A 20 11.95 0.64 5.32
C PHE A 20 11.00 -0.19 6.19
N LEU A 21 11.48 -0.69 7.32
CA LEU A 21 10.63 -1.40 8.29
C LEU A 21 9.66 -0.44 8.98
N ASP A 22 8.43 -0.88 9.19
CA ASP A 22 7.47 -0.18 10.04
C ASP A 22 7.89 -0.34 11.52
N ILE A 23 7.93 0.77 12.25
CA ILE A 23 8.27 0.78 13.68
C ILE A 23 7.08 0.38 14.57
N ASN A 24 5.86 0.39 14.03
CA ASN A 24 4.64 -0.10 14.66
C ASN A 24 4.08 -1.29 13.86
N PRO A 25 4.80 -2.43 13.79
CA PRO A 25 4.47 -3.51 12.87
C PRO A 25 3.20 -4.26 13.27
N LEU A 26 2.39 -4.67 12.28
CA LEU A 26 1.27 -5.62 12.50
C LEU A 26 1.75 -7.07 12.58
N SER A 27 2.92 -7.36 12.04
CA SER A 27 3.57 -8.67 12.09
C SER A 27 5.06 -8.55 11.80
N ARG A 28 5.82 -9.60 12.13
CA ARG A 28 7.25 -9.64 11.84
C ARG A 28 7.51 -9.51 10.33
N GLY A 29 8.28 -8.49 9.95
CA GLY A 29 8.63 -8.20 8.56
C GLY A 29 7.72 -7.16 7.89
N HIS A 30 6.81 -6.51 8.64
CA HIS A 30 6.03 -5.38 8.14
C HIS A 30 6.97 -4.25 7.66
N ALA A 31 6.85 -3.92 6.38
CA ALA A 31 7.63 -2.88 5.73
C ALA A 31 6.73 -1.91 4.96
N LEU A 32 7.21 -0.68 4.80
CA LEU A 32 6.59 0.37 4.02
C LEU A 32 7.39 0.63 2.74
N VAL A 33 6.70 0.87 1.63
CA VAL A 33 7.26 1.31 0.35
C VAL A 33 6.61 2.63 -0.03
N ILE A 34 7.41 3.69 -0.17
CA ILE A 34 6.93 5.05 -0.43
C ILE A 34 7.56 5.63 -1.70
N PRO A 35 6.83 6.43 -2.49
CA PRO A 35 7.44 7.30 -3.49
C PRO A 35 8.20 8.43 -2.78
N LYS A 36 9.34 8.86 -3.34
CA LYS A 36 10.03 10.07 -2.86
C LYS A 36 9.28 11.35 -3.22
N ALA A 37 8.49 11.32 -4.31
CA ALA A 37 7.55 12.38 -4.63
C ALA A 37 6.44 12.42 -3.58
N HIS A 38 6.21 13.60 -2.99
CA HIS A 38 5.14 13.77 -2.02
C HIS A 38 3.79 13.93 -2.70
N GLY A 39 2.84 13.06 -2.35
CA GLY A 39 1.42 13.21 -2.58
C GLY A 39 0.66 12.56 -1.43
N GLU A 40 -0.48 13.14 -1.05
CA GLU A 40 -1.30 12.65 0.07
C GLU A 40 -1.95 11.33 -0.33
N LYS A 41 -2.57 11.28 -1.51
CA LYS A 41 -3.27 10.11 -2.04
C LYS A 41 -2.57 9.59 -3.28
N LEU A 42 -2.92 8.37 -3.68
CA LEU A 42 -2.35 7.71 -4.86
C LEU A 42 -2.53 8.56 -6.12
N THR A 43 -3.65 9.27 -6.24
CA THR A 43 -3.97 10.17 -7.36
C THR A 43 -3.07 11.40 -7.45
N ASP A 44 -2.33 11.73 -6.39
CA ASP A 44 -1.42 12.89 -6.34
C ASP A 44 0.01 12.50 -6.75
N ILE A 45 0.29 11.21 -6.96
CA ILE A 45 1.61 10.71 -7.31
C ILE A 45 1.75 10.63 -8.84
N PRO A 46 2.81 11.20 -9.43
CA PRO A 46 3.08 11.05 -10.86
C PRO A 46 3.26 9.58 -11.27
N ASP A 47 2.72 9.19 -12.43
CA ASP A 47 2.72 7.80 -12.91
C ASP A 47 4.13 7.18 -12.94
N ASP A 48 5.14 7.96 -13.31
CA ASP A 48 6.52 7.49 -13.42
C ASP A 48 7.17 7.18 -12.05
N HIS A 49 6.59 7.68 -10.95
CA HIS A 49 6.94 7.31 -9.57
C HIS A 49 6.20 6.06 -9.07
N LEU A 50 5.07 5.69 -9.68
CA LEU A 50 4.30 4.50 -9.30
C LEU A 50 4.93 3.20 -9.80
N THR A 51 5.65 3.26 -10.92
CA THR A 51 6.16 2.09 -11.66
C THR A 51 7.07 1.17 -10.83
N GLU A 52 7.78 1.69 -9.84
CA GLU A 52 8.73 0.93 -9.03
C GLU A 52 8.13 0.41 -7.71
N LEU A 53 7.03 0.99 -7.23
CA LEU A 53 6.47 0.69 -5.90
C LEU A 53 6.11 -0.80 -5.72
N LEU A 54 5.33 -1.37 -6.65
CA LEU A 54 4.93 -2.78 -6.58
C LEU A 54 6.09 -3.77 -6.84
N PRO A 55 6.99 -3.54 -7.82
CA PRO A 55 8.22 -4.33 -7.93
C PRO A 55 9.04 -4.39 -6.64
N ILE A 56 9.14 -3.29 -5.88
CA ILE A 56 9.85 -3.28 -4.59
C ILE A 56 9.06 -4.04 -3.54
N ALA A 57 7.75 -3.83 -3.41
CA ALA A 57 6.91 -4.59 -2.49
C ALA A 57 7.03 -6.12 -2.73
N LYS A 58 7.06 -6.55 -4.00
CA LYS A 58 7.32 -7.95 -4.39
C LYS A 58 8.70 -8.43 -3.92
N LYS A 59 9.77 -7.65 -4.14
CA LYS A 59 11.13 -8.01 -3.68
C LYS A 59 11.17 -8.16 -2.16
N LEU A 60 10.48 -7.30 -1.42
CA LEU A 60 10.41 -7.37 0.03
C LEU A 60 9.69 -8.64 0.50
N ALA A 61 8.53 -8.96 -0.09
CA ALA A 61 7.79 -10.18 0.28
C ALA A 61 8.60 -11.46 0.02
N LEU A 62 9.36 -11.49 -1.07
CA LEU A 62 10.29 -12.59 -1.37
C LEU A 62 11.44 -12.65 -0.36
N ALA A 63 12.08 -11.51 -0.09
CA ALA A 63 13.22 -11.41 0.82
C ALA A 63 12.84 -11.71 2.28
N SER A 64 11.61 -11.40 2.70
CA SER A 64 11.10 -11.71 4.03
C SER A 64 10.75 -13.19 4.21
N GLY A 65 10.66 -13.96 3.11
CA GLY A 65 10.20 -15.34 3.14
C GLY A 65 8.72 -15.48 3.52
N ALA A 66 7.91 -14.42 3.37
CA ALA A 66 6.50 -14.46 3.68
C ALA A 66 5.77 -15.37 2.69
N LYS A 67 5.13 -16.43 3.20
CA LYS A 67 4.28 -17.32 2.39
C LYS A 67 2.96 -16.64 2.03
N ASP A 68 2.31 -16.11 3.05
CA ASP A 68 1.09 -15.33 2.95
C ASP A 68 1.39 -13.90 3.38
N TYR A 69 0.86 -12.91 2.67
CA TYR A 69 1.08 -11.50 2.93
C TYR A 69 -0.02 -10.64 2.29
N ASN A 70 -0.17 -9.43 2.81
CA ASN A 70 -1.03 -8.40 2.24
C ASN A 70 -0.19 -7.25 1.70
N ILE A 71 -0.61 -6.72 0.55
CA ILE A 71 -0.18 -5.40 0.08
C ILE A 71 -1.37 -4.46 0.27
N LEU A 72 -1.18 -3.38 1.05
CA LEU A 72 -2.25 -2.44 1.39
C LEU A 72 -1.77 -1.01 1.16
N GLN A 73 -2.62 -0.16 0.59
CA GLN A 73 -2.40 1.28 0.53
C GLN A 73 -3.72 1.99 0.79
N ASN A 74 -3.69 2.99 1.65
CA ASN A 74 -4.87 3.68 2.17
C ASN A 74 -4.94 5.12 1.63
N ASN A 75 -6.13 5.56 1.21
CA ASN A 75 -6.37 6.91 0.69
C ASN A 75 -7.48 7.60 1.50
N GLY A 76 -7.10 8.48 2.44
CA GLY A 76 -7.99 9.24 3.32
C GLY A 76 -8.25 8.61 4.69
N ARG A 77 -8.64 9.44 5.68
CA ARG A 77 -8.82 9.03 7.10
C ARG A 77 -9.84 7.92 7.29
N LEU A 78 -10.98 7.97 6.59
CA LEU A 78 -11.98 6.91 6.63
C LEU A 78 -11.47 5.57 6.06
N ALA A 79 -10.50 5.62 5.15
CA ALA A 79 -9.82 4.44 4.62
C ALA A 79 -8.57 4.06 5.44
N HIS A 80 -8.44 4.58 6.68
CA HIS A 80 -7.36 4.27 7.62
C HIS A 80 -5.97 4.77 7.19
N GLN A 81 -5.90 5.88 6.46
CA GLN A 81 -4.63 6.57 6.21
C GLN A 81 -4.29 7.48 7.40
N GLU A 82 -3.16 7.23 8.07
CA GLU A 82 -2.74 8.05 9.23
C GLU A 82 -1.69 9.12 8.88
N VAL A 83 -0.85 8.83 7.88
CA VAL A 83 0.18 9.75 7.39
C VAL A 83 -0.22 10.25 6.01
N ASP A 84 -0.23 11.58 5.83
CA ASP A 84 -0.63 12.28 4.59
C ASP A 84 0.47 12.22 3.53
N HIS A 85 0.95 11.00 3.25
CA HIS A 85 1.92 10.70 2.22
C HIS A 85 1.71 9.26 1.78
N VAL A 86 1.66 8.97 0.48
CA VAL A 86 1.45 7.60 -0.02
C VAL A 86 2.47 6.63 0.56
N HIS A 87 1.98 5.52 1.10
CA HIS A 87 2.79 4.40 1.56
C HIS A 87 2.05 3.09 1.31
N PHE A 88 2.74 2.15 0.66
CA PHE A 88 2.28 0.78 0.51
C PHE A 88 2.84 -0.05 1.67
N HIS A 89 1.97 -0.72 2.39
CA HIS A 89 2.33 -1.72 3.39
C HIS A 89 2.58 -3.06 2.70
N MET A 90 3.69 -3.72 3.05
CA MET A 90 3.91 -5.16 2.83
C MET A 90 3.84 -5.82 4.20
N ILE A 91 2.77 -6.58 4.45
CA ILE A 91 2.44 -7.13 5.77
C ILE A 91 2.43 -8.65 5.68
N PRO A 92 3.43 -9.36 6.23
CA PRO A 92 3.37 -10.81 6.34
C PRO A 92 2.14 -11.27 7.16
N LYS A 93 1.51 -12.37 6.76
CA LYS A 93 0.34 -12.97 7.44
C LYS A 93 0.68 -14.38 7.94
N PRO A 94 1.44 -14.52 9.05
CA PRO A 94 1.97 -15.82 9.47
C PRO A 94 0.89 -16.74 10.08
N ASN A 95 -0.19 -16.17 10.62
CA ASN A 95 -1.31 -16.89 11.24
C ASN A 95 -2.56 -15.99 11.24
N LYS A 96 -3.64 -16.40 11.92
CA LYS A 96 -4.90 -15.66 11.92
C LYS A 96 -4.83 -14.41 12.81
N GLU A 97 -4.04 -14.46 13.86
CA GLU A 97 -3.95 -13.48 14.95
C GLU A 97 -3.04 -12.30 14.61
N GLU A 98 -1.91 -12.55 13.93
CA GLU A 98 -0.92 -11.54 13.52
C GLU A 98 -1.16 -11.05 12.09
N GLY A 99 -0.65 -9.88 11.74
CA GLY A 99 -0.77 -9.28 10.40
C GLY A 99 -2.12 -8.60 10.17
N LEU A 100 -2.45 -8.32 8.92
CA LEU A 100 -3.67 -7.58 8.60
C LEU A 100 -4.94 -8.38 8.94
N GLY A 101 -5.90 -7.72 9.60
CA GLY A 101 -7.25 -8.20 9.80
C GLY A 101 -8.18 -7.60 8.75
N ILE A 102 -8.93 -8.43 8.03
CA ILE A 102 -9.84 -7.98 6.97
C ILE A 102 -11.26 -8.40 7.33
N GLY A 103 -12.13 -7.40 7.55
CA GLY A 103 -13.57 -7.60 7.49
C GLY A 103 -14.03 -7.55 6.03
N TRP A 104 -14.83 -8.52 5.59
CA TRP A 104 -15.35 -8.59 4.22
C TRP A 104 -16.89 -8.46 4.17
N PRO A 105 -17.45 -7.26 4.43
CA PRO A 105 -18.89 -7.03 4.51
C PRO A 105 -19.52 -6.91 3.12
N GLN A 106 -19.52 -8.02 2.36
CA GLN A 106 -20.03 -8.07 0.99
C GLN A 106 -21.49 -7.56 0.91
N GLN A 107 -21.74 -6.64 -0.01
CA GLN A 107 -23.07 -6.13 -0.32
C GLN A 107 -23.66 -6.88 -1.52
N LYS A 108 -24.99 -6.96 -1.59
CA LYS A 108 -25.71 -7.47 -2.78
C LYS A 108 -25.94 -6.33 -3.77
N ILE A 109 -25.77 -6.60 -5.06
CA ILE A 109 -26.04 -5.68 -6.16
C ILE A 109 -26.66 -6.46 -7.32
N GLU A 110 -27.65 -5.87 -8.00
CA GLU A 110 -28.26 -6.48 -9.17
C GLU A 110 -27.36 -6.33 -10.41
N MET A 111 -27.43 -7.30 -11.33
CA MET A 111 -26.52 -7.35 -12.48
C MET A 111 -26.70 -6.16 -13.43
N ASP A 112 -27.93 -5.64 -13.56
CA ASP A 112 -28.19 -4.48 -14.42
C ASP A 112 -27.64 -3.18 -13.83
N ASP A 113 -27.70 -3.01 -12.50
CA ASP A 113 -27.05 -1.89 -11.80
C ASP A 113 -25.53 -1.94 -12.01
N LEU A 114 -24.93 -3.13 -11.94
CA LEU A 114 -23.49 -3.32 -12.16
C LEU A 114 -23.08 -2.97 -13.61
N LYS A 115 -23.90 -3.32 -14.61
CA LYS A 115 -23.65 -2.93 -16.01
C LYS A 115 -23.72 -1.41 -16.18
N ALA A 116 -24.75 -0.77 -15.62
CA ALA A 116 -24.89 0.68 -15.68
C ALA A 116 -23.69 1.39 -15.05
N LEU A 117 -23.26 0.94 -13.87
CA LEU A 117 -22.08 1.47 -13.19
C LEU A 117 -20.79 1.28 -14.00
N CYS A 118 -20.62 0.14 -14.67
CA CYS A 118 -19.47 -0.13 -15.53
C CYS A 118 -19.36 0.89 -16.67
N GLU A 119 -20.46 1.15 -17.37
CA GLU A 119 -20.49 2.11 -18.48
C GLU A 119 -20.31 3.55 -17.98
N GLU A 120 -20.87 3.89 -16.82
CA GLU A 120 -20.64 5.18 -16.17
C GLU A 120 -19.15 5.41 -15.89
N ILE A 121 -18.47 4.46 -15.26
CA ILE A 121 -17.05 4.59 -14.90
C ILE A 121 -16.18 4.73 -16.16
N LYS A 122 -16.41 3.89 -17.18
CA LYS A 122 -15.66 3.97 -18.45
C LYS A 122 -15.80 5.31 -19.15
N SER A 123 -16.96 5.97 -19.05
CA SER A 123 -17.16 7.28 -19.68
C SER A 123 -16.33 8.41 -19.05
N LYS A 124 -15.75 8.16 -17.87
CA LYS A 124 -14.99 9.13 -17.05
C LYS A 124 -13.49 8.82 -17.01
N MET A 125 -13.05 7.72 -17.60
CA MET A 125 -11.64 7.30 -17.71
C MET A 125 -11.09 7.63 -19.09
#